data_AF-A0A2D5AQ48-F1
#
_entry.id   AF-A0A2D5AQ48-F1
#
_cell.length_a   1.000
_cell.length_b   1.000
_cell.length_c   1.000
_cell.angle_alpha   90.00
_cell.angle_beta   90.00
_cell.angle_gamma   90.00
#
_symmetry.space_group_name_H-M   'P 1'
#
loop_
_entity.id
_entity.type
_entity.pdbx_description
1 polymer ?
#
loop_
_entity_poly.entity_id
_entity_poly.type
_entity_poly.pdbx_seq_one_letter_code
_entity_poly.pdbx_strand_id
1 'polypeptide(L)'
;PLWFAGDETILAAGEVKGQRLILMGFSPGLSERLPLTASFPLLIGNALLWCVEEASERVMLPLYASGDLVEVDGGSVNWFEASSTGLRNRELPLYSDVLMMDRPGYWETDSGQTGASYLLSPSESNLPIKNPVTNELTFATNTKGAASLKSWLLAILLIILLAEYWLLHRYAFY
;
A
#
# COMPACT_ATOMS: atom_id res chain seq x y z
N PRO A 1 1.03 -18.45 -5.69
CA PRO A 1 1.20 -19.92 -5.53
C PRO A 1 2.59 -20.24 -4.99
N LEU A 2 2.73 -21.24 -4.11
CA LEU A 2 3.99 -21.64 -3.48
C LEU A 2 4.34 -23.07 -3.90
N TRP A 3 5.56 -23.28 -4.38
CA TRP A 3 6.09 -24.61 -4.72
C TRP A 3 7.33 -24.89 -3.87
N PHE A 4 7.40 -26.09 -3.32
CA PHE A 4 8.43 -26.52 -2.38
C PHE A 4 9.21 -27.72 -2.93
N ALA A 5 10.49 -27.88 -2.56
CA ALA A 5 11.15 -29.19 -2.52
C ALA A 5 11.64 -29.45 -1.11
N GLY A 6 11.08 -30.49 -0.48
CA GLY A 6 11.26 -30.68 0.95
C GLY A 6 10.74 -29.47 1.71
N ASP A 7 11.57 -28.89 2.57
CA ASP A 7 11.24 -27.74 3.42
C ASP A 7 11.61 -26.38 2.78
N GLU A 8 12.18 -26.37 1.58
CA GLU A 8 12.63 -25.15 0.91
C GLU A 8 11.64 -24.69 -0.17
N THR A 9 11.27 -23.40 -0.14
CA THR A 9 10.45 -22.78 -1.18
C THR A 9 11.28 -22.56 -2.43
N ILE A 10 10.96 -23.26 -3.52
CA ILE A 10 11.67 -23.13 -4.80
C ILE A 10 11.03 -22.06 -5.69
N LEU A 11 9.72 -21.87 -5.59
CA LEU A 11 9.01 -20.87 -6.39
C LEU A 11 7.91 -20.25 -5.55
N ALA A 12 7.91 -18.92 -5.48
CA ALA A 12 6.84 -18.14 -4.89
C ALA A 12 6.34 -17.12 -5.90
N ALA A 13 5.03 -17.07 -6.14
CA ALA A 13 4.42 -16.01 -6.95
C ALA A 13 3.41 -15.24 -6.09
N GLY A 14 3.50 -13.91 -6.13
CA GLY A 14 2.68 -13.00 -5.34
C GLY A 14 2.66 -11.58 -5.90
N GLU A 15 2.01 -10.68 -5.17
CA GLU A 15 1.82 -9.29 -5.58
C GLU A 15 2.30 -8.36 -4.46
N VAL A 16 3.08 -7.33 -4.81
CA VAL A 16 3.57 -6.31 -3.90
C VAL A 16 3.30 -4.95 -4.51
N LYS A 17 2.45 -4.14 -3.86
CA LYS A 17 2.04 -2.79 -4.33
C LYS A 17 1.48 -2.79 -5.77
N GLY A 18 0.63 -3.77 -6.12
CA GLY A 18 0.08 -3.89 -7.48
C GLY A 18 1.02 -4.55 -8.48
N GLN A 19 2.30 -4.75 -8.12
CA GLN A 19 3.27 -5.38 -9.01
C GLN A 19 3.33 -6.88 -8.75
N ARG A 20 3.08 -7.68 -9.79
CA ARG A 20 3.28 -9.13 -9.76
C ARG A 20 4.76 -9.46 -9.72
N LEU A 21 5.12 -10.38 -8.83
CA LEU A 21 6.49 -10.80 -8.55
C LEU A 21 6.54 -12.32 -8.44
N ILE A 22 7.57 -12.90 -9.06
CA ILE A 22 7.90 -14.32 -8.92
C ILE A 22 9.31 -14.41 -8.33
N LEU A 23 9.41 -15.05 -7.18
CA LEU A 23 10.67 -15.40 -6.53
C LEU A 23 11.03 -16.85 -6.91
N MET A 24 12.23 -17.03 -7.44
CA MET A 24 12.79 -18.34 -7.75
C MET A 24 13.97 -18.62 -6.82
N GLY A 25 13.90 -19.72 -6.07
CA GLY A 25 14.90 -20.18 -5.10
C GLY A 25 16.06 -20.95 -5.73
N PHE A 26 16.20 -20.95 -7.06
CA PHE A 26 17.32 -21.56 -7.76
C PHE A 26 18.08 -20.51 -8.58
N SER A 27 19.39 -20.70 -8.70
CA SER A 27 20.24 -19.89 -9.58
C SER A 27 20.50 -20.65 -10.88
N PRO A 28 20.02 -20.16 -12.04
CA PRO A 28 20.27 -20.81 -13.34
C PRO A 28 21.76 -20.96 -13.65
N GLY A 29 22.59 -20.01 -13.18
CA GLY A 29 24.04 -20.04 -13.39
C GLY A 29 24.79 -21.04 -12.50
N LEU A 30 24.19 -21.49 -11.40
CA LEU A 30 24.78 -22.52 -10.52
C LEU A 30 24.25 -23.92 -10.81
N SER A 31 23.21 -24.04 -11.63
CA SER A 31 22.57 -25.31 -11.93
C SER A 31 22.98 -25.80 -13.31
N GLU A 32 23.80 -26.84 -13.36
CA GLU A 32 24.32 -27.42 -14.61
C GLU A 32 23.25 -28.06 -15.51
N ARG A 33 22.11 -28.48 -14.93
CA ARG A 33 21.08 -29.26 -15.67
C ARG A 33 19.80 -28.52 -15.94
N LEU A 34 19.37 -27.65 -15.03
CA LEU A 34 18.08 -26.98 -15.09
C LEU A 34 17.88 -26.15 -16.38
N PRO A 35 18.83 -25.31 -16.82
CA PRO A 35 18.68 -24.56 -18.08
C PRO A 35 18.60 -25.44 -19.34
N LEU A 36 19.07 -26.69 -19.26
CA LEU A 36 19.06 -27.65 -20.36
C LEU A 36 17.76 -28.45 -20.44
N THR A 37 16.86 -28.31 -19.47
CA THR A 37 15.56 -28.98 -19.49
C THR A 37 14.57 -28.22 -20.37
N ALA A 38 13.74 -28.96 -21.12
CA ALA A 38 12.67 -28.36 -21.94
C ALA A 38 11.65 -27.56 -21.10
N SER A 39 11.51 -27.89 -19.82
CA SER A 39 10.60 -27.23 -18.88
C SER A 39 11.09 -25.85 -18.43
N PHE A 40 12.39 -25.57 -18.51
CA PHE A 40 12.96 -24.33 -17.99
C PHE A 40 12.57 -23.10 -18.83
N PRO A 41 12.76 -23.07 -20.17
CA PRO A 41 12.29 -21.96 -20.99
C PRO A 41 10.77 -21.73 -20.89
N LEU A 42 9.99 -22.82 -20.74
CA LEU A 42 8.54 -22.73 -20.54
C LEU A 42 8.18 -22.08 -19.19
N LEU A 43 8.86 -22.45 -18.11
CA LEU A 43 8.68 -21.86 -16.80
C LEU A 43 8.99 -20.37 -16.82
N ILE A 44 10.13 -19.98 -17.41
CA ILE A 44 10.55 -18.57 -17.51
C ILE A 44 9.58 -17.79 -18.40
N GLY A 45 9.16 -18.35 -19.54
CA GLY A 45 8.20 -17.72 -20.44
C GLY A 45 6.85 -17.46 -19.76
N ASN A 46 6.29 -18.45 -19.07
CA ASN A 46 5.03 -18.29 -18.33
C ASN A 46 5.17 -17.32 -17.15
N ALA A 47 6.30 -17.33 -16.46
CA ALA A 47 6.58 -16.41 -15.36
C ALA A 47 6.63 -14.96 -15.86
N LEU A 48 7.35 -14.71 -16.96
CA LEU A 48 7.42 -13.39 -17.58
C LEU A 48 6.06 -12.94 -18.10
N LEU A 49 5.32 -13.82 -18.77
CA LEU A 49 3.96 -13.52 -19.25
C LEU A 49 3.07 -13.07 -18.10
N TRP A 50 3.07 -13.81 -16.98
CA TRP A 50 2.25 -13.46 -15.81
C TRP A 50 2.66 -12.14 -15.14
N CYS A 51 3.96 -11.84 -15.11
CA CYS A 51 4.49 -10.59 -14.54
C CYS A 51 4.24 -9.36 -15.44
N VAL A 52 4.22 -9.55 -16.76
CA VAL A 52 4.07 -8.47 -17.77
C VAL A 52 2.61 -8.26 -18.15
N GLU A 53 1.78 -9.29 -18.05
CA GLU A 53 0.34 -9.16 -18.27
C GLU A 53 -0.18 -8.06 -17.35
N GLU A 54 -0.50 -6.92 -17.97
CA GLU A 54 -1.05 -5.77 -17.29
C GLU A 54 -2.22 -6.28 -16.46
N ALA A 55 -2.11 -6.14 -15.15
CA ALA A 55 -3.27 -6.26 -14.29
C ALA A 55 -4.19 -5.13 -14.75
N SER A 56 -5.06 -5.43 -15.72
CA SER A 56 -6.03 -4.52 -16.33
C SER A 56 -6.41 -3.52 -15.26
N GLU A 57 -5.99 -2.26 -15.41
CA GLU A 57 -5.99 -1.26 -14.34
C GLU A 57 -7.12 -1.55 -13.38
N ARG A 58 -6.81 -2.26 -12.28
CA ARG A 58 -7.76 -2.38 -11.20
C ARG A 58 -7.71 -0.98 -10.66
N VAL A 59 -8.58 -0.13 -11.21
CA VAL A 59 -8.90 1.18 -10.65
C VAL A 59 -9.19 0.85 -9.21
N MET A 60 -8.21 1.12 -8.36
CA MET A 60 -8.28 0.75 -6.97
C MET A 60 -9.30 1.73 -6.43
N LEU A 61 -10.55 1.25 -6.34
CA LEU A 61 -11.67 2.06 -5.91
C LEU A 61 -11.26 2.73 -4.61
N PRO A 62 -11.47 4.05 -4.46
CA PRO A 62 -11.13 4.73 -3.24
C PRO A 62 -11.87 4.05 -2.08
N LEU A 63 -11.09 3.64 -1.09
CA LEU A 63 -11.53 2.82 0.02
C LEU A 63 -11.60 3.68 1.29
N TYR A 64 -12.78 3.74 1.88
CA TYR A 64 -13.09 4.60 3.02
C TYR A 64 -13.48 3.77 4.24
N ALA A 65 -13.12 4.26 5.43
CA ALA A 65 -13.54 3.62 6.66
C ALA A 65 -14.97 4.02 7.02
N SER A 66 -15.66 3.16 7.77
CA SER A 66 -16.97 3.52 8.33
C SER A 66 -16.84 4.74 9.26
N GLY A 67 -17.64 5.78 9.01
CA GLY A 67 -17.58 7.07 9.68
C GLY A 67 -16.88 8.17 8.88
N ASP A 68 -16.16 7.84 7.81
CA ASP A 68 -15.56 8.85 6.92
C ASP A 68 -16.64 9.68 6.21
N LEU A 69 -16.34 10.94 5.98
CA LEU A 69 -17.15 11.86 5.18
C LEU A 69 -16.48 12.02 3.82
N VAL A 70 -17.19 11.64 2.76
CA VAL A 70 -16.70 11.71 1.40
C VAL A 70 -17.51 12.75 0.65
N GLU A 71 -16.82 13.68 0.00
CA GLU A 71 -17.45 14.63 -0.91
C GLU A 71 -17.90 13.86 -2.15
N VAL A 72 -19.20 13.94 -2.47
CA VAL A 72 -19.82 13.22 -3.58
C VAL A 72 -20.71 14.15 -4.38
N ASP A 73 -20.65 14.01 -5.69
CA ASP A 73 -21.55 14.72 -6.60
C ASP A 73 -22.74 13.82 -6.94
N GLY A 74 -23.96 14.37 -7.00
CA GLY A 74 -25.11 13.61 -7.46
C GLY A 74 -26.40 13.83 -6.67
N GLY A 75 -27.49 13.22 -7.14
CA GLY A 75 -28.79 13.21 -6.48
C GLY A 75 -29.09 11.90 -5.73
N SER A 76 -28.45 10.80 -6.11
CA SER A 76 -28.58 9.52 -5.42
C SER A 76 -27.31 8.70 -5.45
N VAL A 77 -27.21 7.78 -4.50
CA VAL A 77 -26.14 6.79 -4.40
C VAL A 77 -26.75 5.39 -4.35
N ASN A 78 -26.26 4.51 -5.23
CA ASN A 78 -26.55 3.09 -5.22
C ASN A 78 -25.53 2.37 -4.37
N TRP A 79 -26.00 1.66 -3.36
CA TRP A 79 -25.17 0.94 -2.41
C TRP A 79 -25.31 -0.57 -2.58
N PHE A 80 -24.18 -1.25 -2.69
CA PHE A 80 -24.08 -2.67 -2.94
C PHE A 80 -23.43 -3.37 -1.73
N GLU A 81 -24.24 -4.09 -0.98
CA GLU A 81 -23.84 -4.80 0.24
C GLU A 81 -23.83 -6.32 0.01
N ALA A 82 -22.75 -6.98 0.44
CA ALA A 82 -22.68 -8.44 0.44
C ALA A 82 -23.45 -9.01 1.65
N SER A 83 -24.53 -9.75 1.39
CA SER A 83 -25.30 -10.48 2.40
C SER A 83 -25.16 -11.99 2.21
N SER A 84 -25.49 -12.76 3.24
CA SER A 84 -25.51 -14.24 3.21
C SER A 84 -26.40 -14.82 2.10
N THR A 85 -27.39 -14.05 1.63
CA THR A 85 -28.33 -14.45 0.57
C THR A 85 -27.98 -13.89 -0.81
N GLY A 86 -26.84 -13.23 -0.95
CA GLY A 86 -26.40 -12.58 -2.19
C GLY A 86 -26.12 -11.08 -2.05
N LEU A 87 -25.95 -10.41 -3.18
CA LEU A 87 -25.60 -8.99 -3.24
C LEU A 87 -26.88 -8.14 -3.23
N ARG A 88 -27.03 -7.29 -2.21
CA ARG A 88 -28.19 -6.42 -2.02
C ARG A 88 -27.86 -5.02 -2.53
N ASN A 89 -28.65 -4.53 -3.48
CA ASN A 89 -28.57 -3.16 -3.95
C ASN A 89 -29.61 -2.29 -3.20
N ARG A 90 -29.22 -1.09 -2.78
CA ARG A 90 -30.07 -0.10 -2.14
C ARG A 90 -29.73 1.29 -2.67
N GLU A 91 -30.70 1.94 -3.29
CA GLU A 91 -30.61 3.35 -3.65
C GLU A 91 -30.93 4.24 -2.45
N LEU A 92 -30.12 5.28 -2.25
CA LEU A 92 -30.27 6.28 -1.20
C LEU A 92 -30.23 7.68 -1.85
N PRO A 93 -31.19 8.56 -1.54
CA PRO A 93 -31.11 9.94 -2.00
C PRO A 93 -29.98 10.68 -1.27
N LEU A 94 -29.24 11.51 -2.00
CA LEU A 94 -28.25 12.43 -1.45
C LEU A 94 -28.93 13.78 -1.18
N TYR A 95 -28.83 14.26 0.06
CA TYR A 95 -29.39 15.56 0.48
C TYR A 95 -28.32 16.67 0.55
N SER A 96 -27.05 16.30 0.40
CA SER A 96 -25.89 17.16 0.47
C SER A 96 -24.76 16.56 -0.35
N ASP A 97 -23.78 17.39 -0.73
CA ASP A 97 -22.58 17.00 -1.48
C ASP A 97 -21.58 16.19 -0.62
N VAL A 98 -22.01 15.69 0.53
CA VAL A 98 -21.21 14.89 1.46
C VAL A 98 -22.00 13.67 1.85
N LEU A 99 -21.35 12.51 1.71
CA LEU A 99 -21.87 11.20 2.07
C LEU A 99 -21.04 10.63 3.21
N MET A 100 -21.70 10.32 4.33
CA MET A 100 -21.09 9.58 5.41
C MET A 100 -21.05 8.09 5.07
N MET A 101 -19.89 7.46 5.24
CA MET A 101 -19.71 6.02 5.10
C MET A 101 -20.31 5.31 6.32
N ASP A 102 -21.62 5.08 6.32
CA ASP A 102 -22.34 4.53 7.48
C ASP A 102 -22.46 2.99 7.46
N ARG A 103 -22.02 2.35 6.38
CA ARG A 103 -22.16 0.90 6.16
C ARG A 103 -21.03 0.37 5.27
N PRO A 104 -20.71 -0.93 5.34
CA PRO A 104 -19.75 -1.55 4.43
C PRO A 104 -20.37 -1.80 3.05
N GLY A 105 -19.52 -1.90 2.04
CA GLY A 105 -19.92 -2.28 0.69
C GLY A 105 -19.38 -1.34 -0.39
N TYR A 106 -19.78 -1.59 -1.62
CA TYR A 106 -19.46 -0.74 -2.77
C TYR A 106 -20.56 0.30 -2.96
N TRP A 107 -20.22 1.49 -3.43
CA TRP A 107 -21.19 2.54 -3.72
C TRP A 107 -20.86 3.24 -5.03
N GLU A 108 -21.92 3.71 -5.70
CA GLU A 108 -21.85 4.41 -6.98
C GLU A 108 -22.90 5.51 -7.02
N THR A 109 -22.49 6.73 -7.33
CA THR A 109 -23.40 7.87 -7.52
C THR A 109 -23.93 7.91 -8.95
N ASP A 110 -25.04 8.61 -9.15
CA ASP A 110 -25.58 8.92 -10.48
C ASP A 110 -24.63 9.75 -11.36
N SER A 111 -23.71 10.51 -10.75
CA SER A 111 -22.62 11.23 -11.43
C SER A 111 -21.47 10.32 -11.90
N GLY A 112 -21.49 9.04 -11.53
CA GLY A 112 -20.46 8.05 -11.88
C GLY A 112 -19.27 8.01 -10.93
N GLN A 113 -19.32 8.70 -9.78
CA GLN A 113 -18.32 8.52 -8.73
C GLN A 113 -18.54 7.18 -8.04
N THR A 114 -17.43 6.48 -7.76
CA THR A 114 -17.47 5.13 -7.20
C THR A 114 -16.46 4.99 -6.08
N GLY A 115 -16.78 4.14 -5.11
CA GLY A 115 -15.92 3.88 -3.98
C GLY A 115 -16.36 2.64 -3.21
N ALA A 116 -15.59 2.31 -2.19
CA ALA A 116 -15.93 1.23 -1.28
C ALA A 116 -15.75 1.67 0.17
N SER A 117 -16.58 1.12 1.04
CA SER A 117 -16.54 1.32 2.48
C SER A 117 -16.27 0.00 3.18
N TYR A 118 -15.43 0.02 4.21
CA TYR A 118 -15.17 -1.13 5.08
C TYR A 118 -15.48 -0.81 6.54
N LEU A 119 -15.78 -1.84 7.32
CA LEU A 119 -15.95 -1.71 8.76
C LEU A 119 -14.60 -1.47 9.44
N LEU A 120 -14.54 -0.48 10.32
CA LEU A 120 -13.40 -0.28 11.21
C LEU A 120 -13.08 -1.58 11.96
N SER A 121 -11.80 -1.92 12.03
CA SER A 121 -11.37 -3.10 12.76
C SER A 121 -11.70 -2.97 14.27
N PRO A 122 -11.89 -4.09 15.00
CA PRO A 122 -12.02 -4.05 16.45
C PRO A 122 -10.82 -3.36 17.14
N SER A 123 -9.63 -3.44 16.55
CA SER A 123 -8.43 -2.73 17.00
C SER A 123 -8.50 -1.21 16.83
N GLU A 124 -9.24 -0.71 15.85
CA GLU A 124 -9.44 0.73 15.60
C GLU A 124 -10.64 1.28 16.39
N SER A 125 -11.67 0.46 16.59
CA SER A 125 -12.89 0.86 17.31
C SER A 125 -12.81 0.67 18.83
N ASN A 126 -11.87 -0.16 19.33
CA ASN A 126 -11.62 -0.30 20.76
C ASN A 126 -10.75 0.85 21.28
N LEU A 127 -11.34 2.04 21.36
CA LEU A 127 -10.70 3.17 22.00
C LEU A 127 -10.64 2.91 23.52
N PRO A 128 -9.45 2.87 24.14
CA PRO A 128 -9.37 2.78 25.58
C PRO A 128 -10.07 4.00 26.18
N ILE A 129 -10.99 3.77 27.11
CA ILE A 129 -11.68 4.84 27.84
C ILE A 129 -10.63 5.65 28.57
N LYS A 130 -10.24 6.78 27.99
CA LYS A 130 -9.43 7.77 28.69
C LYS A 130 -10.36 8.43 29.70
N ASN A 131 -10.08 8.22 30.99
CA ASN A 131 -10.78 8.88 32.10
C ASN A 131 -11.08 10.34 31.76
N PRO A 132 -12.23 10.90 32.22
CA PRO A 132 -12.64 12.25 31.86
C PRO A 132 -11.50 13.23 32.16
N VAL A 133 -10.89 13.71 31.08
CA VAL A 133 -9.85 14.73 31.13
C VAL A 133 -10.58 16.01 31.49
N THR A 134 -10.37 16.48 32.71
CA THR A 134 -10.66 17.86 33.13
C THR A 134 -10.20 18.81 32.02
N ASN A 135 -11.10 19.67 31.57
CA ASN A 135 -10.88 20.67 30.51
C ASN A 135 -9.55 21.42 30.70
N GLU A 136 -8.49 20.94 30.07
CA GLU A 136 -7.34 21.75 29.69
C GLU A 136 -6.99 21.41 28.24
N LEU A 137 -7.58 22.18 27.32
CA LEU A 137 -7.14 22.28 25.93
C LEU A 137 -5.77 22.96 25.90
N THR A 138 -4.72 22.26 26.33
CA THR A 138 -3.36 22.60 25.95
C THR A 138 -3.09 22.00 24.59
N PHE A 139 -3.11 22.85 23.56
CA PHE A 139 -2.50 22.54 22.26
C PHE A 139 -1.00 22.33 22.47
N ALA A 140 -0.61 21.08 22.71
CA ALA A 140 0.78 20.69 22.72
C ALA A 140 1.31 20.78 21.27
N THR A 141 2.01 21.85 20.96
CA THR A 141 2.90 21.96 19.80
C THR A 141 4.10 21.03 20.00
N ASN A 142 3.85 19.74 19.89
CA ASN A 142 4.89 18.72 19.86
C ASN A 142 5.41 18.54 18.43
N THR A 143 6.13 19.55 17.92
CA THR A 143 7.09 19.36 16.83
C THR A 143 8.48 19.10 17.43
N LYS A 144 8.63 17.96 18.10
CA LYS A 144 9.95 17.44 18.46
C LYS A 144 10.02 15.95 18.18
N GLY A 145 10.90 15.59 17.24
CA GLY A 145 11.48 14.23 17.23
C GLY A 145 11.36 13.43 15.95
N ALA A 146 11.62 14.01 14.78
CA ALA A 146 12.03 13.22 13.60
C ALA A 146 13.05 13.95 12.70
N ALA A 147 13.24 15.26 12.85
CA ALA A 147 14.18 16.04 12.05
C ALA A 147 15.65 15.95 12.51
N SER A 148 15.95 15.48 13.74
CA SER A 148 17.33 15.55 14.26
C SER A 148 18.30 14.59 13.58
N LEU A 149 17.86 13.42 13.14
CA LEU A 149 18.75 12.42 12.53
C LEU A 149 19.19 12.85 11.13
N LYS A 150 18.26 13.39 10.33
CA LYS A 150 18.56 13.94 8.99
C LYS A 150 19.47 15.16 9.09
N SER A 151 19.19 16.11 9.98
CA SER A 151 20.05 17.29 10.17
C SER A 151 21.45 16.93 10.66
N TRP A 152 21.58 15.91 11.52
CA TRP A 152 22.87 15.45 12.02
C TRP A 152 23.69 14.73 10.93
N LEU A 153 23.06 13.87 10.11
CA LEU A 153 23.70 13.25 8.94
C LEU A 153 24.19 14.29 7.93
N LEU A 154 23.39 15.33 7.68
CA LEU A 154 23.73 16.41 6.75
C LEU A 154 24.92 17.23 7.27
N ALA A 155 24.98 17.48 8.58
CA ALA A 155 26.11 18.16 9.21
C ALA A 155 27.41 17.34 9.10
N ILE A 156 27.35 16.02 9.30
CA ILE A 156 28.52 15.14 9.15
C ILE A 156 28.99 15.10 7.70
N LEU A 157 28.08 14.95 6.74
CA LEU A 157 28.41 14.97 5.31
C LEU A 157 29.14 16.27 4.92
N LEU A 158 28.64 17.42 5.42
CA LEU A 158 29.25 18.71 5.17
C LEU A 158 30.69 18.79 5.73
N ILE A 159 30.92 18.26 6.92
CA ILE A 159 32.26 18.22 7.54
C ILE A 159 33.20 17.34 6.72
N ILE A 160 32.74 16.18 6.23
CA ILE A 160 33.55 15.28 5.39
C ILE A 160 33.94 15.98 4.08
N LEU A 161 32.99 16.66 3.42
CA LEU A 161 33.25 17.40 2.18
C LEU A 161 34.25 18.55 2.39
N LEU A 162 34.14 19.28 3.50
CA LEU A 162 35.10 20.33 3.85
C LEU A 162 36.50 19.79 4.15
N ALA A 163 36.57 18.65 4.84
CA ALA A 163 37.82 17.97 5.12
C ALA A 163 38.47 17.46 3.83
N GLU A 164 37.70 16.86 2.92
CA GLU A 164 38.16 16.40 1.62
C GLU A 164 38.63 17.57 0.75
N TYR A 165 37.85 18.66 0.68
CA TYR A 165 38.25 19.89 -0.01
C TYR A 165 39.55 20.46 0.54
N TRP A 166 39.71 20.52 1.87
CA TRP A 166 40.92 21.03 2.50
C TRP A 166 42.12 20.12 2.23
N LEU A 167 41.93 18.80 2.28
CA LEU A 167 42.97 17.81 2.02
C LEU A 167 43.42 17.88 0.56
N LEU A 168 42.47 17.95 -0.38
CA LEU A 168 42.75 18.14 -1.80
C LEU A 168 43.44 19.48 -2.04
N HIS A 169 43.01 20.58 -1.42
CA HIS A 169 43.67 21.88 -1.59
C HIS A 169 45.09 21.89 -1.01
N ARG A 170 45.34 21.17 0.09
CA ARG A 170 46.67 21.17 0.75
C ARG A 170 47.65 20.16 0.14
N TYR A 171 47.15 19.06 -0.42
CA TYR A 171 47.96 17.98 -1.00
C TYR A 171 47.91 17.90 -2.53
N ALA A 172 47.12 18.73 -3.22
CA ALA A 172 47.23 18.92 -4.68
C ALA A 172 48.43 19.83 -5.01
N PHE A 173 49.64 19.30 -4.78
CA PHE A 173 50.80 19.65 -5.57
C PHE A 173 51.17 18.40 -6.39
N TYR A 174 50.77 18.43 -7.66
CA TYR A 174 51.02 17.48 -8.77
C TYR A 174 50.39 16.09 -8.71
#